data_AF-A0A9Q0MSB3-F1
#
_entry.id   AF-A0A9Q0MSB3-F1
#
_cell.length_a   1.000
_cell.length_b   1.000
_cell.length_c   1.000
_cell.angle_alpha   90.00
_cell.angle_beta   90.00
_cell.angle_gamma   90.00
#
_symmetry.space_group_name_H-M   'P 1'
#
loop_
_entity.id
_entity.type
_entity.pdbx_description
1 polymer ?
#
loop_
_entity_poly.entity_id
_entity_poly.type
_entity_poly.pdbx_seq_one_letter_code
_entity_poly.pdbx_strand_id
1 'polypeptide(L)'
;MTSGLLMVVGDLISQEIEFRKGTLAERYDWKRTGNMFIVGSARGPLFHYFYGWLDKTIRIVTIRNVTKKIILDQTIMSPITIFAFFYPAGWLEGQSTKTINDELKEKFLKTYAMDWCVWPPAQFLNFFYIDPRFRVLYVNLVTIVYNICLSYIKYDN
;
A
#
# COMPACT_ATOMS: atom_id res chain seq x y z
N MET A 1 6.23 -3.91 -14.99
CA MET A 1 7.53 -3.24 -15.26
C MET A 1 7.58 -1.81 -14.70
N THR A 2 6.55 -0.98 -14.87
CA THR A 2 6.50 0.40 -14.31
C THR A 2 6.53 0.46 -12.78
N SER A 3 5.82 -0.44 -12.09
CA SER A 3 5.77 -0.47 -10.61
C SER A 3 7.10 -0.88 -9.95
N GLY A 4 7.89 -1.75 -10.59
CA GLY A 4 9.23 -2.12 -10.11
C GLY A 4 10.20 -0.95 -10.14
N LEU A 5 10.19 -0.16 -11.22
CA LEU A 5 11.03 1.03 -11.35
C LEU A 5 10.64 2.13 -10.35
N LEU A 6 9.35 2.32 -10.09
CA LEU A 6 8.89 3.28 -9.08
C LEU A 6 9.36 2.90 -7.66
N MET A 7 9.33 1.61 -7.33
CA MET A 7 9.84 1.12 -6.05
C MET A 7 11.36 1.27 -5.93
N VAL A 8 12.10 1.06 -7.02
CA VAL A 8 13.55 1.35 -7.08
C VAL A 8 13.82 2.83 -6.82
N VAL A 9 13.10 3.73 -7.49
CA VAL A 9 13.30 5.18 -7.30
C VAL A 9 12.98 5.61 -5.87
N GLY A 10 11.89 5.11 -5.29
CA GLY A 10 11.53 5.40 -3.89
C GLY A 10 12.57 4.89 -2.90
N ASP A 11 13.12 3.71 -3.14
CA ASP A 11 14.15 3.11 -2.29
C ASP A 11 15.48 3.90 -2.34
N LEU A 12 15.91 4.32 -3.52
CA LEU A 12 17.12 5.15 -3.69
C LEU A 12 17.00 6.51 -2.97
N ILE A 13 15.82 7.12 -2.98
CA ILE A 13 15.55 8.37 -2.25
C ILE A 13 15.61 8.15 -0.74
N SER A 14 15.02 7.06 -0.23
CA SER A 14 15.08 6.72 1.20
C SER A 14 16.50 6.44 1.68
N GLN A 15 17.28 5.67 0.90
CA GLN A 15 18.67 5.39 1.23
C GLN A 15 19.54 6.65 1.25
N GLU A 16 19.29 7.61 0.35
CA GLU A 16 19.97 8.92 0.36
C GLU A 16 19.63 9.74 1.62
N ILE A 17 18.38 9.69 2.10
CA ILE A 17 17.98 10.36 3.35
C ILE A 17 18.63 9.70 4.56
N GLU A 18 18.65 8.36 4.60
CA GLU A 18 19.26 7.57 5.68
C GLU A 18 20.78 7.79 5.74
N PHE A 19 21.46 7.84 4.60
CA PHE A 19 22.88 8.18 4.52
C PHE A 19 23.16 9.59 5.04
N ARG A 20 22.35 10.59 4.64
CA ARG A 20 22.50 11.98 5.12
C ARG A 20 22.21 12.16 6.61
N LYS A 21 21.38 11.28 7.19
CA LYS A 21 21.11 11.23 8.64
C LYS A 21 22.17 10.44 9.41
N GLY A 22 23.13 9.81 8.72
CA GLY A 22 24.16 8.97 9.32
C GLY A 22 23.66 7.62 9.82
N THR A 23 22.43 7.23 9.47
CA THR A 23 21.84 5.95 9.86
C THR A 23 22.27 4.79 8.96
N LEU A 24 22.65 5.06 7.71
CA LEU A 24 23.27 4.06 6.83
C LEU A 24 24.78 4.26 6.78
N ALA A 25 25.53 3.17 6.96
CA ALA A 25 26.99 3.18 6.87
C ALA A 25 27.50 3.41 5.43
N GLU A 26 26.77 2.89 4.45
CA GLU A 26 27.08 3.05 3.02
C GLU A 26 25.97 3.84 2.32
N ARG A 27 26.28 4.49 1.19
CA ARG A 27 25.31 5.35 0.51
C ARG A 27 24.18 4.57 -0.15
N TYR A 28 24.47 3.37 -0.68
CA TYR A 28 23.46 2.53 -1.34
C TYR A 28 23.61 1.04 -1.01
N ASP A 29 22.52 0.42 -0.57
CA ASP A 29 22.31 -1.02 -0.49
C ASP A 29 21.56 -1.50 -1.75
N TRP A 30 22.33 -2.01 -2.71
CA TRP A 30 21.82 -2.51 -3.98
C TRP A 30 20.98 -3.78 -3.84
N LYS A 31 21.18 -4.56 -2.77
CA LYS A 31 20.38 -5.77 -2.51
C LYS A 31 18.97 -5.38 -2.08
N ARG A 32 18.84 -4.35 -1.23
CA ARG A 32 17.55 -3.74 -0.86
C ARG A 32 16.83 -3.18 -2.09
N THR A 33 17.53 -2.47 -2.96
CA THR A 33 16.96 -1.92 -4.20
C THR A 33 16.50 -3.02 -5.17
N GLY A 34 17.27 -4.11 -5.30
CA GLY A 34 16.90 -5.28 -6.10
C GLY A 34 15.63 -5.97 -5.59
N ASN A 35 15.49 -6.12 -4.27
CA ASN A 35 14.29 -6.68 -3.66
C ASN A 35 13.06 -5.80 -3.92
N MET A 36 13.21 -4.48 -3.84
CA MET A 36 12.14 -3.52 -4.14
C MET A 36 11.71 -3.58 -5.62
N PHE A 37 12.65 -3.79 -6.54
CA PHE A 37 12.35 -4.00 -7.96
C PHE A 37 11.52 -5.25 -8.22
N ILE A 38 11.88 -6.38 -7.59
CA ILE A 38 11.18 -7.67 -7.75
C ILE A 38 9.76 -7.55 -7.21
N VAL A 39 9.60 -6.96 -6.01
CA VAL A 39 8.30 -6.74 -5.38
C VAL A 39 7.40 -5.85 -6.24
N GLY A 40 7.91 -4.73 -6.72
CA GLY A 40 7.13 -3.83 -7.57
C GLY A 40 6.80 -4.46 -8.92
N SER A 41 7.70 -5.28 -9.47
CA SER A 41 7.47 -5.98 -10.74
C SER A 41 6.41 -7.07 -10.63
N ALA A 42 6.35 -7.80 -9.51
CA ALA A 42 5.34 -8.81 -9.24
C ALA A 42 3.96 -8.21 -8.91
N ARG A 43 3.91 -7.05 -8.25
CA ARG A 43 2.64 -6.36 -7.94
C ARG A 43 2.04 -5.63 -9.15
N GLY A 44 2.86 -5.19 -10.10
CA GLY A 44 2.41 -4.42 -11.27
C GLY A 44 1.29 -5.09 -12.10
N PRO A 45 1.39 -6.38 -12.46
CA PRO A 45 0.34 -7.09 -13.20
C PRO A 45 -0.99 -7.18 -12.45
N LEU A 46 -0.97 -7.49 -11.15
CA LEU A 46 -2.16 -7.59 -10.31
C LEU A 46 -2.97 -6.27 -10.29
N PHE A 47 -2.28 -5.15 -10.07
CA PHE A 47 -2.93 -3.83 -10.13
C PHE A 47 -3.39 -3.47 -11.54
N HIS A 48 -2.62 -3.83 -12.58
CA HIS A 48 -2.98 -3.54 -13.97
C HIS A 48 -4.27 -4.24 -14.40
N TYR A 49 -4.43 -5.53 -14.09
CA TYR A 49 -5.63 -6.29 -14.46
C TYR A 49 -6.85 -5.85 -13.65
N PHE A 50 -6.69 -5.55 -12.36
CA PHE A 50 -7.79 -5.11 -11.50
C PHE A 50 -8.31 -3.72 -11.91
N TYR A 51 -7.43 -2.73 -12.09
CA TYR A 51 -7.85 -1.39 -12.52
C TYR A 51 -8.34 -1.38 -13.98
N GLY A 52 -7.77 -2.21 -14.86
CA GLY A 52 -8.26 -2.39 -16.23
C GLY A 52 -9.67 -2.98 -16.30
N TRP A 53 -10.00 -3.92 -15.41
CA TRP A 53 -11.37 -4.43 -15.26
C TRP A 53 -12.31 -3.36 -14.69
N LEU A 54 -11.84 -2.58 -13.70
CA LEU A 54 -12.60 -1.51 -13.06
C LEU A 54 -12.98 -0.37 -14.04
N ASP A 55 -12.08 -0.04 -14.96
CA ASP A 55 -12.29 0.99 -15.99
C ASP A 55 -13.15 0.50 -17.17
N LYS A 56 -13.05 -0.78 -17.53
CA LYS A 56 -13.99 -1.38 -18.51
C LYS A 56 -15.41 -1.49 -17.99
N THR A 57 -15.56 -1.77 -16.69
CA THR A 57 -16.88 -2.02 -16.08
C THR A 57 -17.62 -0.72 -15.75
N ILE A 58 -16.89 0.38 -15.55
CA ILE A 58 -17.47 1.68 -15.17
C ILE A 58 -16.87 2.77 -16.04
N ARG A 59 -17.47 2.94 -17.24
CA ARG A 59 -17.09 3.93 -18.26
C ARG A 59 -17.53 5.37 -17.95
N ILE A 60 -18.49 5.56 -17.04
CA ILE A 60 -19.08 6.88 -16.75
C ILE A 60 -18.65 7.34 -15.36
N VAL A 61 -17.89 8.43 -15.30
CA VAL A 61 -17.41 9.05 -14.06
C VAL A 61 -18.51 9.93 -13.47
N THR A 62 -19.51 9.30 -12.86
CA THR A 62 -20.52 9.97 -12.04
C THR A 62 -20.16 9.79 -10.57
N ILE A 63 -20.48 10.77 -9.70
CA ILE A 63 -20.28 10.67 -8.24
C ILE A 63 -20.81 9.33 -7.72
N ARG A 64 -22.02 8.91 -8.16
CA ARG A 64 -22.63 7.61 -7.83
C ARG A 64 -21.75 6.40 -8.18
N ASN A 65 -21.07 6.42 -9.32
CA ASN A 65 -20.23 5.32 -9.79
C ASN A 65 -18.86 5.31 -9.11
N VAL A 66 -18.30 6.48 -8.80
CA VAL A 66 -17.08 6.61 -8.01
C VAL A 66 -17.30 6.16 -6.57
N THR A 67 -18.41 6.56 -5.94
CA THR A 67 -18.79 6.08 -4.61
C THR A 67 -18.98 4.56 -4.60
N LYS A 68 -19.61 3.97 -5.63
CA LYS A 68 -19.69 2.50 -5.76
C LYS A 68 -18.32 1.82 -5.89
N LYS A 69 -17.40 2.40 -6.67
CA LYS A 69 -16.01 1.90 -6.79
C LYS A 69 -15.32 1.89 -5.43
N ILE A 70 -15.42 3.00 -4.68
CA ILE A 70 -14.82 3.14 -3.34
C ILE A 70 -15.44 2.12 -2.38
N ILE A 71 -16.76 1.96 -2.37
CA ILE A 71 -17.42 0.97 -1.50
C ILE A 71 -16.94 -0.46 -1.85
N LEU A 72 -16.84 -0.80 -3.13
CA LEU A 72 -16.41 -2.14 -3.55
C LEU A 72 -14.94 -2.41 -3.17
N ASP A 73 -14.06 -1.44 -3.40
CA ASP A 73 -12.65 -1.51 -3.00
C ASP A 73 -12.52 -1.69 -1.48
N GLN A 74 -13.23 -0.86 -0.72
CA GLN A 74 -13.15 -0.89 0.73
C GLN A 74 -13.83 -2.12 1.36
N THR A 75 -14.83 -2.73 0.71
CA THR A 75 -15.51 -3.93 1.23
C THR A 75 -14.84 -5.24 0.82
N ILE A 76 -14.14 -5.27 -0.32
CA ILE A 76 -13.52 -6.50 -0.85
C ILE A 76 -12.00 -6.42 -0.79
N MET A 77 -11.41 -5.36 -1.34
CA MET A 77 -9.95 -5.25 -1.47
C MET A 77 -9.29 -4.91 -0.15
N SER A 78 -9.89 -4.05 0.67
CA SER A 78 -9.33 -3.68 1.97
C SER A 78 -9.17 -4.90 2.92
N PRO A 79 -10.19 -5.76 3.13
CA PRO A 79 -10.01 -6.97 3.93
C PRO A 79 -8.90 -7.87 3.36
N ILE A 80 -8.91 -8.13 2.04
CA ILE A 80 -7.88 -8.95 1.38
C ILE A 80 -6.47 -8.39 1.64
N THR A 81 -6.31 -7.07 1.57
CA THR A 81 -5.02 -6.41 1.77
C THR A 81 -4.56 -6.52 3.23
N ILE A 82 -5.47 -6.43 4.19
CA ILE A 82 -5.18 -6.63 5.62
C ILE A 82 -4.73 -8.08 5.86
N PHE A 83 -5.44 -9.07 5.32
CA PHE A 83 -5.01 -10.48 5.40
C PHE A 83 -3.63 -10.70 4.75
N ALA A 84 -3.42 -10.13 3.56
CA ALA A 84 -2.17 -10.20 2.81
C ALA A 84 -1.01 -9.44 3.46
N PHE A 85 -1.27 -8.63 4.48
CA PHE A 85 -0.25 -8.00 5.32
C PHE A 85 0.06 -8.87 6.55
N PHE A 86 -0.96 -9.21 7.35
CA PHE A 86 -0.77 -9.88 8.64
C PHE A 86 -0.20 -11.30 8.51
N TYR A 87 -0.65 -12.08 7.53
CA TYR A 87 -0.19 -13.47 7.38
C TYR A 87 1.29 -13.58 6.95
N PRO A 88 1.72 -12.91 5.86
CA PRO A 88 3.13 -12.93 5.50
C PRO A 88 4.03 -12.30 6.57
N ALA A 89 3.61 -11.20 7.20
CA ALA A 89 4.37 -10.58 8.27
C ALA A 89 4.56 -11.55 9.46
N GLY A 90 3.49 -12.18 9.94
CA GLY A 90 3.57 -13.12 11.05
C GLY A 90 4.40 -14.36 10.73
N TRP A 91 4.31 -14.92 9.52
CA TRP A 91 5.15 -16.05 9.12
C TRP A 91 6.63 -15.69 9.02
N LEU A 92 6.95 -14.49 8.52
CA LEU A 92 8.32 -13.99 8.48
C LEU A 92 8.88 -13.71 9.89
N GLU A 93 8.02 -13.35 10.85
CA GLU A 93 8.34 -13.20 12.27
C GLU A 93 8.43 -14.56 13.01
N GLY A 94 8.22 -15.69 12.31
CA GLY A 94 8.30 -17.03 12.89
C GLY A 94 7.09 -17.41 13.74
N GLN A 95 5.98 -16.65 13.66
CA GLN A 95 4.77 -16.92 14.42
C GLN A 95 4.00 -18.13 13.86
N SER A 96 3.30 -18.83 14.75
CA SER A 96 2.37 -19.87 14.33
C SER A 96 1.12 -19.27 13.70
N THR A 97 0.48 -19.97 12.76
CA THR A 97 -0.78 -19.54 12.15
C THR A 97 -1.88 -19.26 13.19
N LYS A 98 -1.87 -19.97 14.33
CA LYS A 98 -2.79 -19.71 15.43
C LYS A 98 -2.58 -18.32 16.04
N THR A 99 -1.32 -17.97 16.33
CA THR A 99 -0.93 -16.66 16.87
C THR A 99 -1.33 -15.53 15.92
N ILE A 100 -1.07 -15.71 14.62
CA ILE A 100 -1.45 -14.73 13.59
C ILE A 100 -2.97 -14.53 13.55
N ASN A 101 -3.74 -15.62 13.66
CA ASN A 101 -5.21 -15.53 13.67
C ASN A 101 -5.75 -14.78 14.88
N ASP A 102 -5.18 -15.00 16.05
CA ASP A 102 -5.62 -14.34 17.28
C ASP A 102 -5.28 -12.85 17.24
N GLU A 103 -4.07 -12.50 16.79
CA GLU A 103 -3.66 -11.11 16.58
C GLU A 103 -4.52 -10.41 15.52
N LEU A 104 -4.82 -11.11 14.42
CA LEU A 104 -5.69 -10.56 13.39
C LEU A 104 -7.09 -10.28 13.93
N LYS A 105 -7.70 -11.19 14.71
CA LYS A 105 -9.02 -10.96 15.29
C LYS A 105 -9.05 -9.70 16.17
N GLU A 106 -7.98 -9.46 16.92
CA GLU A 106 -7.85 -8.30 17.78
C GLU A 106 -7.67 -7.01 16.97
N LYS A 107 -6.78 -7.03 15.97
CA LYS A 107 -6.33 -5.82 15.27
C LYS A 107 -7.08 -5.53 13.97
N PHE A 108 -7.88 -6.47 13.47
CA PHE A 108 -8.57 -6.35 12.18
C PHE A 108 -9.47 -5.11 12.15
N LEU A 109 -10.34 -4.93 13.15
CA LEU A 109 -11.28 -3.80 13.15
C LEU A 109 -10.56 -2.45 13.26
N LYS A 110 -9.50 -2.35 14.07
CA LYS A 110 -8.68 -1.13 14.18
C LYS A 110 -7.98 -0.82 12.85
N THR A 111 -7.41 -1.84 12.22
CA THR A 111 -6.75 -1.71 10.91
C THR A 111 -7.73 -1.33 9.80
N TYR A 112 -8.90 -1.98 9.80
CA TYR A 112 -9.95 -1.74 8.82
C TYR A 112 -10.54 -0.33 8.97
N ALA A 113 -10.80 0.13 10.19
CA ALA A 113 -11.26 1.49 10.43
C ALA A 113 -10.23 2.53 9.95
N MET A 114 -8.94 2.31 10.22
CA MET A 114 -7.86 3.16 9.71
C MET A 114 -7.83 3.19 8.17
N ASP A 115 -8.01 2.04 7.51
CA ASP A 115 -8.08 1.95 6.05
C ASP A 115 -9.20 2.84 5.47
N TRP A 116 -10.38 2.76 6.07
CA TRP A 116 -11.54 3.60 5.75
C TRP A 116 -11.33 5.09 6.05
N CYS A 117 -10.48 5.43 7.02
CA CYS A 117 -10.16 6.82 7.32
C CYS A 117 -9.12 7.41 6.36
N VAL A 118 -8.20 6.60 5.85
CA VAL A 118 -7.09 7.08 5.02
C VAL A 118 -7.46 7.06 3.54
N TRP A 119 -7.94 5.93 3.03
CA TRP A 119 -8.03 5.72 1.59
C TRP A 119 -9.20 6.43 0.90
N PRO A 120 -10.45 6.39 1.39
CA PRO A 120 -11.54 7.11 0.76
C PRO A 120 -11.30 8.62 0.63
N PRO A 121 -10.85 9.36 1.66
CA PRO A 121 -10.52 10.78 1.53
C PRO A 121 -9.30 11.01 0.62
N ALA A 122 -8.27 10.16 0.73
CA ALA A 122 -7.09 10.28 -0.11
C ALA A 122 -7.43 10.08 -1.60
N GLN A 123 -8.21 9.05 -1.94
CA GLN A 123 -8.64 8.77 -3.30
C GLN A 123 -9.58 9.87 -3.81
N PHE A 124 -10.44 10.43 -2.95
CA PHE A 124 -11.24 11.59 -3.31
C PHE A 124 -10.35 12.76 -3.75
N LEU A 125 -9.37 13.16 -2.94
CA LEU A 125 -8.43 14.22 -3.29
C LEU A 125 -7.62 13.89 -4.55
N ASN A 126 -7.17 12.64 -4.69
CA ASN A 126 -6.42 12.16 -5.84
C ASN A 126 -7.19 12.31 -7.15
N PHE A 127 -8.49 12.00 -7.16
CA PHE A 127 -9.31 12.07 -8.37
C PHE A 127 -9.87 13.47 -8.63
N PHE A 128 -10.15 14.27 -7.58
CA PHE A 128 -10.73 15.61 -7.72
C PHE A 128 -9.71 16.73 -7.93
N TYR A 129 -8.59 16.71 -7.19
CA TYR A 129 -7.67 17.85 -7.12
C TYR A 129 -6.32 17.57 -7.79
N ILE A 130 -5.86 16.32 -7.80
CA ILE A 130 -4.52 16.00 -8.31
C ILE A 130 -4.57 15.76 -9.83
N ASP A 131 -3.77 16.54 -10.56
CA ASP A 131 -3.53 16.35 -11.99
C ASP A 131 -3.11 14.89 -12.25
N PRO A 132 -3.66 14.22 -13.28
CA PRO A 132 -3.35 12.82 -13.62
C PRO A 132 -1.86 12.47 -13.59
N ARG A 133 -0.98 13.39 -13.98
CA ARG A 133 0.48 13.20 -14.01
C ARG A 133 1.09 13.02 -12.62
N PHE A 134 0.48 13.59 -11.58
CA PHE A 134 0.97 13.55 -10.19
C PHE A 134 0.22 12.58 -9.29
N ARG A 135 -0.86 11.93 -9.78
CA ARG A 135 -1.69 11.02 -8.97
C ARG A 135 -0.90 9.87 -8.35
N VAL A 136 -0.01 9.25 -9.14
CA VAL A 136 0.84 8.16 -8.66
C VAL A 136 1.77 8.63 -7.54
N LEU A 137 2.37 9.81 -7.70
CA LEU A 137 3.23 10.40 -6.68
C LEU A 137 2.45 10.69 -5.39
N TYR A 138 1.26 11.29 -5.51
CA TYR A 138 0.38 11.57 -4.39
C TYR A 138 -0.03 10.29 -3.64
N VAL A 139 -0.46 9.25 -4.37
CA VAL A 139 -0.82 7.95 -3.77
C VAL A 139 0.37 7.32 -3.05
N ASN A 140 1.58 7.42 -3.60
CA ASN A 140 2.78 6.92 -2.94
C ASN A 140 3.06 7.67 -1.62
N LEU A 141 2.86 8.99 -1.57
CA LEU A 141 3.01 9.76 -0.33
C LEU A 141 1.98 9.34 0.74
N VAL A 142 0.72 9.15 0.36
CA VAL A 142 -0.32 8.65 1.26
C VAL A 142 0.01 7.24 1.76
N THR A 143 0.52 6.38 0.86
CA THR A 143 0.96 5.01 1.21
C THR A 143 2.02 5.02 2.30
N ILE A 144 2.96 5.97 2.27
CA ILE A 144 3.99 6.09 3.31
C ILE A 144 3.34 6.35 4.67
N VAL A 145 2.42 7.32 4.75
CA VAL A 145 1.70 7.64 6.00
C VAL A 145 0.89 6.44 6.48
N TYR A 146 0.18 5.76 5.57
CA TYR A 146 -0.60 4.57 5.88
C TYR A 146 0.27 3.45 6.48
N ASN A 147 1.44 3.19 5.90
CA ASN A 147 2.36 2.16 6.39
C ASN A 147 2.89 2.45 7.79
N ILE A 148 3.11 3.73 8.13
CA ILE A 148 3.50 4.13 9.50
C ILE A 148 2.38 3.76 10.48
N CYS A 149 1.14 4.09 10.16
CA CYS A 149 -0.01 3.75 11.00
C CYS A 149 -0.23 2.23 11.12
N LEU A 150 -0.07 1.50 10.02
CA LEU A 150 -0.20 0.04 9.98
C LEU A 150 0.87 -0.64 10.84
N SER A 151 2.12 -0.18 10.74
CA SER A 151 3.22 -0.66 11.59
C SER A 151 2.97 -0.36 13.06
N TYR A 152 2.48 0.84 13.38
CA TYR A 152 2.09 1.18 14.75
C TYR A 152 1.04 0.19 15.28
N ILE A 153 -0.07 -0.02 14.58
CA ILE A 153 -1.13 -0.94 15.01
C ILE A 153 -0.60 -2.37 15.17
N LYS A 154 0.27 -2.84 14.27
CA LYS A 154 0.88 -4.17 14.31
C LYS A 154 1.72 -4.40 15.58
N TYR A 155 2.44 -3.39 16.08
CA TYR A 155 3.33 -3.52 17.25
C TYR A 155 2.81 -2.88 18.54
N ASP A 156 1.67 -2.17 18.50
CA ASP A 156 0.94 -1.71 19.68
C ASP A 156 0.47 -2.92 20.48
N ASN A 157 0.85 -3.00 21.77
CA ASN A 157 0.51 -4.09 22.69
C ASN A 157 -0.89 -3.93 23.28
#